data_AF-A0A958K9D2-F1
#
_entry.id   AF-A0A958K9D2-F1
#
_cell.length_a   1.000
_cell.length_b   1.000
_cell.length_c   1.000
_cell.angle_alpha   90.00
_cell.angle_beta   90.00
_cell.angle_gamma   90.00
#
_symmetry.space_group_name_H-M   'P 1'
#
loop_
_entity.id
_entity.type
_entity.pdbx_description
1 polymer ?
#
loop_
_entity_poly.entity_id
_entity_poly.type
_entity_poly.pdbx_seq_one_letter_code
_entity_poly.pdbx_strand_id
1 'polypeptide(L)'
;MKSNTMLIKHRRRAFTLISLLFSFISAASGQSSNDPGISAKIQQLVDKVEMLTEVVSAQQSEIDSLKKDNDRLKTATSSSVPSTKALPLATKSAGSSAFNPAISAILNGRYGSFSRDSSEISGFSVGEEGERGSEGLAIDESELNFSASVDDKFTGSLTAALVREDGEDKVELEEAFVETQPAAGLPNGFSLKAGRAFWTLGYLNEHHSHADDFADRPLPYRAFLNSGFNDDGVQVSYLLPTDFYSEIGGGMFRGDDFPFGSANGSGVGAWSGFLRVGGDIGEDQSWRLGGYVLSGDTDGRFTQEDEVSFIGDTDLYATDLRYTWAPTGNSHEQE
;
A
#
# COMPACT_ATOMS: atom_id res chain seq x y z
N MET A 1 -41.01 7.33 40.92
CA MET A 1 -41.08 6.98 39.48
C MET A 1 -39.71 7.22 38.87
N LYS A 2 -39.04 6.15 38.41
CA LYS A 2 -37.79 6.21 37.65
C LYS A 2 -38.14 6.07 36.16
N SER A 3 -37.54 6.89 35.30
CA SER A 3 -37.03 6.51 33.95
C SER A 3 -36.38 7.76 33.35
N ASN A 4 -35.05 7.88 33.40
CA ASN A 4 -34.04 7.41 32.43
C ASN A 4 -33.84 8.36 31.23
N THR A 5 -32.81 9.19 31.39
CA THR A 5 -32.08 9.95 30.38
C THR A 5 -31.36 9.02 29.42
N MET A 6 -31.59 9.15 28.12
CA MET A 6 -30.80 8.47 27.09
C MET A 6 -29.71 9.43 26.59
N LEU A 7 -28.47 9.15 26.97
CA LEU A 7 -27.26 9.87 26.56
C LEU A 7 -26.79 9.31 25.21
N ILE A 8 -26.87 10.12 24.16
CA ILE A 8 -26.19 9.87 22.88
C ILE A 8 -24.70 10.12 23.09
N LYS A 9 -23.91 9.04 23.15
CA LYS A 9 -22.45 9.09 23.33
C LYS A 9 -21.78 8.08 22.39
N HIS A 10 -21.61 8.39 21.10
CA HIS A 10 -20.69 7.59 20.26
C HIS A 10 -19.85 8.32 19.20
N ARG A 11 -20.01 9.64 18.95
CA ARG A 11 -19.21 10.32 17.91
C ARG A 11 -17.90 10.98 18.33
N ARG A 12 -17.55 10.98 19.63
CA ARG A 12 -16.38 11.75 20.11
C ARG A 12 -15.03 11.02 20.04
N ARG A 13 -14.99 9.68 19.93
CA ARG A 13 -13.72 8.93 20.04
C ARG A 13 -12.91 8.91 18.74
N ALA A 14 -13.56 8.78 17.58
CA ALA A 14 -12.90 8.81 16.28
C ALA A 14 -12.22 10.17 16.00
N PHE A 15 -12.94 11.28 16.27
CA PHE A 15 -12.40 12.64 16.13
C PHE A 15 -11.15 12.90 17.00
N THR A 16 -11.09 12.34 18.22
CA THR A 16 -9.94 12.54 19.13
C THR A 16 -8.69 11.76 18.69
N LEU A 17 -8.85 10.60 18.06
CA LEU A 17 -7.73 9.79 17.54
C LEU A 17 -7.18 10.36 16.21
N ILE A 18 -8.08 10.84 15.35
CA ILE A 18 -7.74 11.56 14.12
C ILE A 18 -6.95 12.84 14.44
N SER A 19 -7.34 13.62 15.45
CA SER A 19 -6.55 14.79 15.91
C SER A 19 -5.15 14.43 16.46
N LEU A 20 -4.91 13.18 16.86
CA LEU A 20 -3.62 12.71 17.37
C LEU A 20 -2.66 12.33 16.22
N LEU A 21 -3.18 11.69 15.16
CA LEU A 21 -2.49 11.52 13.87
C LEU A 21 -2.04 12.89 13.33
N PHE A 22 -2.94 13.87 13.36
CA PHE A 22 -2.64 15.25 12.94
C PHE A 22 -1.60 15.95 13.83
N SER A 23 -1.60 15.71 15.14
CA SER A 23 -0.59 16.27 16.04
C SER A 23 0.80 15.66 15.82
N PHE A 24 0.87 14.38 15.45
CA PHE A 24 2.12 13.70 15.09
C PHE A 24 2.67 14.20 13.75
N ILE A 25 1.82 14.36 12.73
CA ILE A 25 2.20 14.90 11.42
C ILE A 25 2.66 16.37 11.55
N SER A 26 1.92 17.20 12.31
CA SER A 26 2.32 18.59 12.58
C SER A 26 3.58 18.72 13.45
N ALA A 27 3.83 17.79 14.37
CA ALA A 27 5.06 17.78 15.17
C ALA A 27 6.28 17.35 14.35
N ALA A 28 6.12 16.38 13.42
CA ALA A 28 7.16 15.98 12.49
C ALA A 28 7.50 17.09 11.47
N SER A 29 6.50 17.88 11.04
CA SER A 29 6.73 19.04 10.16
C SER A 29 7.36 20.24 10.87
N GLY A 30 7.27 20.34 12.20
CA GLY A 30 7.87 21.43 12.98
C GLY A 30 9.40 21.51 12.93
N GLN A 31 10.06 20.49 12.36
CA GLN A 31 11.51 20.42 12.18
C GLN A 31 11.98 20.52 10.72
N SER A 32 11.08 20.53 9.72
CA SER A 32 11.46 20.56 8.30
C SER A 32 10.80 21.73 7.57
N SER A 33 11.63 22.71 7.18
CA SER A 33 11.40 23.85 6.26
C SER A 33 10.12 24.70 6.45
N ASN A 34 10.32 25.99 6.73
CA ASN A 34 9.30 27.06 6.71
C ASN A 34 8.74 27.35 5.29
N ASP A 35 8.47 26.33 4.47
CA ASP A 35 7.87 26.51 3.15
C ASP A 35 6.34 26.60 3.28
N PRO A 36 5.72 27.75 2.99
CA PRO A 36 4.27 27.93 3.04
C PRO A 36 3.51 26.99 2.10
N GLY A 37 4.13 26.54 1.00
CA GLY A 37 3.53 25.65 0.01
C GLY A 37 3.29 24.25 0.55
N ILE A 38 4.26 23.68 1.26
CA ILE A 38 4.14 22.35 1.87
C ILE A 38 3.08 22.36 2.99
N SER A 39 3.06 23.42 3.82
CA SER A 39 2.04 23.57 4.86
C SER A 39 0.62 23.66 4.27
N ALA A 40 0.45 24.34 3.14
CA ALA A 40 -0.83 24.41 2.43
C ALA A 40 -1.22 23.07 1.81
N LYS A 41 -0.28 22.34 1.19
CA LYS A 41 -0.52 20.98 0.65
C LYS A 41 -0.90 19.99 1.77
N ILE A 42 -0.26 20.07 2.94
CA ILE A 42 -0.60 19.28 4.14
C ILE A 42 -2.01 19.63 4.63
N GLN A 43 -2.39 20.90 4.66
CA GLN A 43 -3.75 21.28 5.06
C GLN A 43 -4.79 20.79 4.05
N GLN A 44 -4.49 20.83 2.75
CA GLN A 44 -5.38 20.30 1.72
C GLN A 44 -5.55 18.77 1.83
N LEU A 45 -4.49 18.07 2.22
CA LEU A 45 -4.51 16.65 2.59
C LEU A 45 -5.43 16.38 3.79
N VAL A 46 -5.32 17.18 4.84
CA VAL A 46 -6.17 17.12 6.04
C VAL A 46 -7.65 17.23 5.64
N ASP A 47 -7.98 18.22 4.83
CA ASP A 47 -9.36 18.48 4.41
C ASP A 47 -9.91 17.33 3.52
N LYS A 48 -9.09 16.79 2.62
CA LYS A 48 -9.45 15.62 1.78
C LYS A 48 -9.66 14.36 2.63
N VAL A 49 -8.82 14.13 3.63
CA VAL A 49 -8.92 13.00 4.56
C VAL A 49 -10.18 13.09 5.43
N GLU A 50 -10.52 14.29 5.91
CA GLU A 50 -11.76 14.51 6.67
C GLU A 50 -12.99 14.22 5.81
N MET A 51 -13.01 14.74 4.57
CA MET A 51 -14.06 14.45 3.59
C MET A 51 -14.18 12.96 3.30
N LEU A 52 -13.06 12.27 3.06
CA LEU A 52 -13.05 10.82 2.79
C LEU A 52 -13.57 10.02 3.99
N THR A 53 -13.22 10.44 5.20
CA THR A 53 -13.74 9.82 6.44
C THR A 53 -15.25 9.97 6.55
N GLU A 54 -15.80 11.14 6.19
CA GLU A 54 -17.25 11.34 6.13
C GLU A 54 -17.90 10.42 5.10
N VAL A 55 -17.33 10.30 3.90
CA VAL A 55 -17.80 9.41 2.84
C VAL A 55 -17.81 7.94 3.28
N VAL A 56 -16.72 7.46 3.89
CA VAL A 56 -16.63 6.09 4.43
C VAL A 56 -17.68 5.85 5.50
N SER A 57 -17.90 6.81 6.39
CA SER A 57 -18.93 6.69 7.43
C SER A 57 -20.35 6.63 6.87
N ALA A 58 -20.59 7.31 5.74
CA ALA A 58 -21.86 7.28 5.03
C ALA A 58 -22.07 5.94 4.31
N GLN A 59 -21.05 5.45 3.60
CA GLN A 59 -21.07 4.13 2.96
C GLN A 59 -21.25 3.00 3.97
N GLN A 60 -20.66 3.11 5.17
CA GLN A 60 -20.85 2.14 6.23
C GLN A 60 -22.31 2.04 6.68
N SER A 61 -23.00 3.19 6.78
CA SER A 61 -24.41 3.22 7.13
C SER A 61 -25.29 2.54 6.05
N GLU A 62 -24.88 2.63 4.79
CA GLU A 62 -25.52 1.95 3.66
C GLU A 62 -25.25 0.44 3.69
N ILE A 63 -24.01 0.00 3.90
CA ILE A 63 -23.65 -1.42 4.06
C ILE A 63 -24.41 -2.05 5.24
N ASP A 64 -24.52 -1.36 6.37
CA ASP A 64 -25.29 -1.83 7.53
C ASP A 64 -26.78 -1.99 7.21
N SER A 65 -27.32 -1.14 6.35
CA SER A 65 -28.70 -1.26 5.88
C SER A 65 -28.88 -2.48 4.97
N LEU A 66 -27.95 -2.68 4.03
CA LEU A 66 -27.96 -3.82 3.12
C LEU A 66 -27.74 -5.15 3.86
N LYS A 67 -26.87 -5.18 4.87
CA LYS A 67 -26.68 -6.35 5.75
C LYS A 67 -27.97 -6.70 6.49
N LYS A 68 -28.66 -5.73 7.08
CA LYS A 68 -29.95 -5.95 7.77
C LYS A 68 -31.02 -6.48 6.82
N ASP A 69 -31.05 -6.00 5.59
CA ASP A 69 -32.00 -6.48 4.58
C ASP A 69 -31.66 -7.91 4.13
N ASN A 70 -30.37 -8.23 3.99
CA ASN A 70 -29.91 -9.60 3.70
C ASN A 70 -30.23 -10.57 4.85
N ASP A 71 -30.05 -10.16 6.10
CA ASP A 71 -30.42 -10.96 7.29
C ASP A 71 -31.94 -11.18 7.38
N ARG A 72 -32.76 -10.19 6.98
CA ARG A 72 -34.22 -10.34 6.86
C ARG A 72 -34.62 -11.33 5.77
N LEU A 73 -33.89 -11.37 4.66
CA LEU A 73 -34.11 -12.33 3.57
C LEU A 73 -33.64 -13.75 3.94
N LYS A 74 -32.54 -13.88 4.70
CA LYS A 74 -32.03 -15.15 5.23
C LYS A 74 -32.92 -15.73 6.33
N THR A 75 -33.42 -14.91 7.24
CA THR A 75 -34.38 -15.34 8.28
C THR A 75 -35.74 -15.77 7.72
N ALA A 76 -36.10 -15.32 6.51
CA ALA A 76 -37.25 -15.83 5.77
C ALA A 76 -37.01 -17.21 5.09
N THR A 77 -35.76 -17.69 5.00
CA THR A 77 -35.41 -18.84 4.14
C THR A 77 -34.72 -20.01 4.86
N SER A 78 -34.38 -19.95 6.16
CA SER A 78 -33.67 -21.08 6.80
C SER A 78 -34.20 -21.47 8.17
N SER A 79 -35.04 -22.51 8.18
CA SER A 79 -35.17 -23.46 9.29
C SER A 79 -34.25 -24.65 9.01
N SER A 80 -33.58 -25.18 10.06
CA SER A 80 -32.60 -26.30 10.09
C SER A 80 -31.19 -25.91 9.57
N VAL A 81 -30.06 -26.08 10.29
CA VAL A 81 -29.48 -27.21 11.05
C VAL A 81 -28.42 -26.65 12.06
N PRO A 82 -27.99 -27.36 13.13
CA PRO A 82 -27.35 -26.76 14.31
C PRO A 82 -25.81 -26.65 14.30
N SER A 83 -25.36 -25.76 15.19
CA SER A 83 -23.99 -25.38 15.56
C SER A 83 -23.11 -26.53 16.08
N THR A 84 -21.88 -26.61 15.57
CA THR A 84 -20.76 -27.30 16.24
C THR A 84 -19.62 -26.34 16.54
N LYS A 85 -19.18 -26.43 17.80
CA LYS A 85 -18.16 -25.64 18.50
C LYS A 85 -16.76 -25.90 17.91
N ALA A 86 -16.07 -24.87 17.42
CA ALA A 86 -14.69 -24.97 16.97
C ALA A 86 -13.70 -24.86 18.15
N LEU A 87 -12.74 -25.78 18.19
CA LEU A 87 -11.57 -25.78 19.09
C LEU A 87 -10.46 -24.88 18.51
N PRO A 88 -9.58 -24.30 19.34
CA PRO A 88 -8.50 -23.47 18.85
C PRO A 88 -7.42 -24.33 18.19
N LEU A 89 -7.23 -24.20 16.88
CA LEU A 89 -6.09 -24.79 16.17
C LEU A 89 -4.97 -23.77 16.05
N ALA A 90 -3.79 -24.24 16.45
CA ALA A 90 -2.53 -23.51 16.40
C ALA A 90 -2.23 -23.01 14.98
N THR A 91 -1.98 -21.70 14.88
CA THR A 91 -1.38 -21.04 13.73
C THR A 91 -0.02 -21.68 13.43
N LYS A 92 0.06 -22.46 12.35
CA LYS A 92 1.34 -22.79 11.73
C LYS A 92 1.82 -21.54 11.02
N SER A 93 2.81 -20.88 11.62
CA SER A 93 3.66 -19.91 10.94
C SER A 93 4.23 -20.58 9.69
N ALA A 94 3.84 -20.11 8.52
CA ALA A 94 4.63 -20.30 7.32
C ALA A 94 5.96 -19.58 7.56
N GLY A 95 7.02 -20.37 7.72
CA GLY A 95 8.42 -19.92 7.67
C GLY A 95 8.84 -18.84 8.66
N SER A 96 8.56 -18.96 9.96
CA SER A 96 9.38 -18.22 10.93
C SER A 96 10.82 -18.73 10.81
N SER A 97 11.69 -17.94 10.18
CA SER A 97 13.13 -18.15 10.29
C SER A 97 13.49 -18.30 11.77
N ALA A 98 14.21 -19.37 12.12
CA ALA A 98 14.78 -19.55 13.47
C ALA A 98 15.94 -18.55 13.75
N PHE A 99 16.27 -17.71 12.77
CA PHE A 99 17.35 -16.76 12.75
C PHE A 99 16.80 -15.33 12.60
N ASN A 100 17.38 -14.37 13.30
CA ASN A 100 17.06 -12.94 13.24
C ASN A 100 18.37 -12.19 12.93
N PRO A 101 18.58 -11.71 11.68
CA PRO A 101 17.59 -11.57 10.61
C PRO A 101 17.17 -12.91 9.97
N ALA A 102 15.94 -13.02 9.51
CA ALA A 102 15.55 -13.99 8.50
C ALA A 102 16.27 -13.65 7.19
N ILE A 103 16.72 -14.68 6.46
CA ILE A 103 17.40 -14.54 5.18
C ILE A 103 16.71 -15.44 4.16
N SER A 104 16.33 -14.90 3.02
CA SER A 104 15.77 -15.66 1.90
C SER A 104 16.34 -15.16 0.58
N ALA A 105 16.39 -16.07 -0.41
CA ALA A 105 16.76 -15.75 -1.77
C ALA A 105 15.62 -16.18 -2.70
N ILE A 106 15.27 -15.32 -3.64
CA ILE A 106 14.23 -15.55 -4.64
C ILE A 106 14.92 -15.51 -6.00
N LEU A 107 14.72 -16.56 -6.80
CA LEU A 107 15.30 -16.67 -8.13
C LEU A 107 14.16 -16.61 -9.14
N ASN A 108 14.16 -15.58 -9.97
CA ASN A 108 13.14 -15.40 -10.99
C ASN A 108 13.70 -15.69 -12.39
N GLY A 109 13.04 -16.57 -13.13
CA GLY A 109 13.45 -16.98 -14.47
C GLY A 109 12.29 -16.84 -15.44
N ARG A 110 12.58 -16.28 -16.62
CA ARG A 110 11.56 -15.92 -17.61
C ARG A 110 11.87 -16.45 -19.00
N TYR A 111 10.81 -16.63 -19.78
CA TYR A 111 10.87 -16.87 -21.22
C TYR A 111 9.93 -15.90 -21.94
N GLY A 112 10.48 -15.03 -22.79
CA GLY A 112 9.73 -14.06 -23.58
C GLY A 112 9.65 -14.42 -25.06
N SER A 113 8.49 -14.22 -25.68
CA SER A 113 8.33 -14.19 -27.14
C SER A 113 7.23 -13.20 -27.50
N PHE A 114 7.53 -12.24 -28.36
CA PHE A 114 6.66 -11.12 -28.66
C PHE A 114 6.31 -11.08 -30.13
N SER A 115 5.08 -10.67 -30.43
CA SER A 115 4.61 -10.51 -31.81
C SER A 115 5.01 -9.16 -32.43
N ARG A 116 5.53 -8.23 -31.61
CA ARG A 116 5.92 -6.88 -32.03
C ARG A 116 7.36 -6.62 -31.62
N ASP A 117 8.11 -6.01 -32.52
CA ASP A 117 9.51 -5.71 -32.29
C ASP A 117 9.70 -4.59 -31.24
N SER A 118 8.84 -3.57 -31.24
CA SER A 118 8.93 -2.43 -30.30
C SER A 118 8.34 -2.76 -28.92
N SER A 119 9.07 -2.39 -27.86
CA SER A 119 8.68 -2.46 -26.43
C SER A 119 7.83 -1.26 -25.97
N GLU A 120 7.74 -0.21 -26.78
CA GLU A 120 7.12 1.07 -26.41
C GLU A 120 5.61 0.97 -26.18
N ILE A 121 5.14 1.72 -25.19
CA ILE A 121 3.72 1.94 -24.94
C ILE A 121 3.29 3.21 -25.68
N SER A 122 2.53 3.05 -26.77
CA SER A 122 2.14 4.18 -27.61
C SER A 122 1.46 5.31 -26.81
N GLY A 123 2.03 6.52 -26.88
CA GLY A 123 1.54 7.71 -26.19
C GLY A 123 2.05 7.87 -24.76
N PHE A 124 2.92 6.98 -24.28
CA PHE A 124 3.53 7.02 -22.96
C PHE A 124 5.04 6.91 -23.07
N SER A 125 5.74 7.79 -22.36
CA SER A 125 7.18 7.66 -22.14
C SER A 125 7.36 6.92 -20.82
N VAL A 126 7.85 5.68 -20.91
CA VAL A 126 8.09 4.83 -19.75
C VAL A 126 9.51 5.03 -19.21
N GLY A 127 9.71 4.77 -17.93
CA GLY A 127 11.06 4.58 -17.39
C GLY A 127 11.60 3.21 -17.78
N GLU A 128 12.87 2.97 -17.44
CA GLU A 128 13.63 1.75 -17.77
C GLU A 128 12.92 0.47 -17.31
N GLU A 129 12.55 0.37 -16.03
CA GLU A 129 11.81 -0.77 -15.47
C GLU A 129 10.36 -0.91 -15.99
N GLY A 130 9.81 0.14 -16.60
CA GLY A 130 8.50 0.13 -17.25
C GLY A 130 8.51 -0.55 -18.63
N GLU A 131 9.70 -0.78 -19.20
CA GLU A 131 9.85 -1.38 -20.51
C GLU A 131 9.45 -2.85 -20.56
N ARG A 132 9.29 -3.38 -21.77
CA ARG A 132 9.07 -4.82 -21.96
C ARG A 132 10.44 -5.46 -22.03
N GLY A 133 10.74 -6.40 -21.14
CA GLY A 133 12.03 -7.08 -21.19
C GLY A 133 12.25 -7.90 -22.48
N SER A 134 13.43 -8.50 -22.63
CA SER A 134 13.88 -9.15 -23.86
C SER A 134 13.20 -10.50 -24.17
N GLU A 135 13.31 -10.92 -25.45
CA GLU A 135 12.91 -12.26 -25.90
C GLU A 135 13.93 -13.35 -25.53
N GLY A 136 13.45 -14.59 -25.45
CA GLY A 136 14.26 -15.75 -25.14
C GLY A 136 14.29 -16.07 -23.65
N LEU A 137 15.23 -16.94 -23.27
CA LEU A 137 15.47 -17.33 -21.87
C LEU A 137 16.28 -16.23 -21.18
N ALA A 138 15.79 -15.76 -20.05
CA ALA A 138 16.49 -14.80 -19.21
C ALA A 138 16.28 -15.10 -17.72
N ILE A 139 17.16 -14.53 -16.90
CA ILE A 139 16.96 -14.38 -15.46
C ILE A 139 16.34 -12.99 -15.29
N ASP A 140 15.22 -12.93 -14.58
CA ASP A 140 14.60 -11.67 -14.18
C ASP A 140 15.16 -11.24 -12.81
N GLU A 141 14.60 -10.19 -12.21
CA GLU A 141 14.94 -9.75 -10.85
C GLU A 141 15.04 -10.93 -9.87
N SER A 142 16.26 -11.19 -9.41
CA SER A 142 16.53 -12.20 -8.38
C SER A 142 16.93 -11.49 -7.09
N GLU A 143 16.22 -11.77 -6.01
CA GLU A 143 16.34 -10.97 -4.79
C GLU A 143 17.03 -11.73 -3.66
N LEU A 144 17.77 -10.96 -2.86
CA LEU A 144 18.24 -11.36 -1.55
C LEU A 144 17.54 -10.51 -0.48
N ASN A 145 16.76 -11.19 0.34
CA ASN A 145 15.87 -10.60 1.32
C ASN A 145 16.40 -10.85 2.74
N PHE A 146 16.45 -9.80 3.55
CA PHE A 146 16.76 -9.84 4.97
C PHE A 146 15.64 -9.16 5.74
N SER A 147 15.05 -9.82 6.73
CA SER A 147 14.09 -9.19 7.62
C SER A 147 14.41 -9.46 9.08
N ALA A 148 14.29 -8.45 9.93
CA ALA A 148 14.66 -8.57 11.33
C ALA A 148 13.62 -7.94 12.24
N SER A 149 13.31 -8.58 13.36
CA SER A 149 12.62 -7.91 14.46
C SER A 149 13.65 -7.27 15.37
N VAL A 150 13.52 -5.97 15.63
CA VAL A 150 14.34 -5.23 16.59
C VAL A 150 13.48 -4.98 17.83
N ASP A 151 13.75 -5.77 18.87
CA ASP A 151 12.89 -5.92 20.04
C ASP A 151 11.43 -6.26 19.66
N ASP A 152 10.46 -5.84 20.47
CA ASP A 152 9.03 -5.91 20.20
C ASP A 152 8.49 -4.66 19.48
N LYS A 153 9.39 -3.76 19.07
CA LYS A 153 9.04 -2.40 18.65
C LYS A 153 9.15 -2.16 17.16
N PHE A 154 10.05 -2.84 16.47
CA PHE A 154 10.29 -2.57 15.07
C PHE A 154 10.53 -3.84 14.26
N THR A 155 10.14 -3.80 13.00
CA THR A 155 10.60 -4.72 11.96
C THR A 155 11.46 -3.94 11.00
N GLY A 156 12.65 -4.44 10.67
CA GLY A 156 13.47 -3.95 9.57
C GLY A 156 13.40 -4.91 8.38
N SER A 157 13.46 -4.37 7.17
CA SER A 157 13.60 -5.13 5.92
C SER A 157 14.70 -4.54 5.06
N LEU A 158 15.44 -5.41 4.38
CA LEU A 158 16.39 -5.06 3.34
C LEU A 158 16.23 -6.05 2.18
N THR A 159 16.01 -5.53 0.98
CA THR A 159 15.89 -6.30 -0.25
C THR A 159 16.87 -5.74 -1.25
N ALA A 160 17.78 -6.61 -1.70
CA ALA A 160 18.73 -6.29 -2.76
C ALA A 160 18.43 -7.19 -3.97
N ALA A 161 18.32 -6.59 -5.14
CA ALA A 161 18.08 -7.30 -6.39
C ALA A 161 19.37 -7.47 -7.19
N LEU A 162 19.45 -8.60 -7.87
CA LEU A 162 20.40 -8.87 -8.93
C LEU A 162 19.65 -8.74 -10.25
N VAL A 163 20.01 -7.73 -11.02
CA VAL A 163 19.36 -7.36 -12.28
C VAL A 163 20.39 -7.30 -13.38
N ARG A 164 19.92 -7.39 -14.64
CA ARG A 164 20.79 -7.34 -15.80
C ARG A 164 20.44 -6.14 -16.67
N GLU A 165 21.25 -5.10 -16.54
CA GLU A 165 21.14 -3.85 -17.29
C GLU A 165 22.35 -3.71 -18.21
N ASP A 166 22.14 -3.27 -19.46
CA ASP A 166 23.20 -3.06 -20.45
C ASP A 166 24.16 -4.25 -20.68
N GLY A 167 23.71 -5.47 -20.37
CA GLY A 167 24.53 -6.67 -20.48
C GLY A 167 25.54 -6.85 -19.34
N GLU A 168 25.37 -6.16 -18.22
CA GLU A 168 26.11 -6.38 -16.98
C GLU A 168 25.16 -6.76 -15.84
N ASP A 169 25.63 -7.60 -14.92
CA ASP A 169 24.85 -7.95 -13.73
C ASP A 169 25.13 -6.88 -12.67
N LYS A 170 24.09 -6.18 -12.23
CA LYS A 170 24.15 -5.12 -11.22
C LYS A 170 23.46 -5.58 -9.93
N VAL A 171 23.90 -5.00 -8.82
CA VAL A 171 23.24 -5.16 -7.51
C VAL A 171 22.55 -3.85 -7.20
N GLU A 172 21.24 -3.92 -7.03
CA GLU A 172 20.41 -2.77 -6.70
C GLU A 172 19.80 -2.90 -5.30
N LEU A 173 19.58 -1.77 -4.65
CA LEU A 173 18.88 -1.72 -3.37
C LEU A 173 17.45 -1.24 -3.62
N GLU A 174 16.52 -2.19 -3.62
CA GLU A 174 15.10 -1.92 -3.86
C GLU A 174 14.40 -1.43 -2.59
N GLU A 175 14.66 -2.09 -1.46
CA GLU A 175 14.05 -1.73 -0.17
C GLU A 175 15.09 -1.76 0.96
N ALA A 176 14.97 -0.78 1.85
CA ALA A 176 15.69 -0.70 3.11
C ALA A 176 14.89 0.17 4.07
N PHE A 177 14.01 -0.45 4.85
CA PHE A 177 13.09 0.27 5.72
C PHE A 177 13.00 -0.32 7.12
N VAL A 178 12.46 0.50 8.03
CA VAL A 178 12.00 0.11 9.35
C VAL A 178 10.52 0.44 9.49
N GLU A 179 9.78 -0.45 10.13
CA GLU A 179 8.36 -0.28 10.42
C GLU A 179 8.09 -0.54 11.91
N THR A 180 7.24 0.28 12.51
CA THR A 180 6.84 0.11 13.91
C THR A 180 5.90 -1.08 14.10
N GLN A 181 6.13 -1.84 15.16
CA GLN A 181 5.22 -2.86 15.66
C GLN A 181 4.27 -2.29 16.73
N PRO A 182 3.18 -3.01 17.10
CA PRO A 182 2.24 -2.54 18.11
C PRO A 182 2.86 -2.13 19.46
N ALA A 183 4.00 -2.74 19.86
CA ALA A 183 4.66 -2.40 21.12
C ALA A 183 5.59 -1.17 21.05
N ALA A 184 5.70 -0.51 19.88
CA ALA A 184 6.48 0.72 19.70
C ALA A 184 5.97 1.91 20.53
N GLY A 185 4.79 1.80 21.15
CA GLY A 185 4.18 2.86 21.95
C GLY A 185 3.32 3.83 21.13
N LEU A 186 3.03 3.50 19.88
CA LEU A 186 2.01 4.19 19.08
C LEU A 186 0.60 3.80 19.54
N PRO A 187 -0.41 4.69 19.37
CA PRO A 187 -1.79 4.31 19.62
C PRO A 187 -2.19 3.10 18.77
N ASN A 188 -3.05 2.24 19.32
CA ASN A 188 -3.52 1.04 18.61
C ASN A 188 -4.06 1.37 17.21
N GLY A 189 -3.61 0.61 16.22
CA GLY A 189 -3.97 0.75 14.82
C GLY A 189 -3.02 1.64 14.01
N PHE A 190 -2.09 2.37 14.65
CA PHE A 190 -1.11 3.18 13.93
C PHE A 190 0.12 2.37 13.55
N SER A 191 0.63 2.59 12.34
CA SER A 191 1.95 2.15 11.88
C SER A 191 2.72 3.33 11.29
N LEU A 192 4.04 3.35 11.52
CA LEU A 192 5.00 4.24 10.90
C LEU A 192 6.05 3.40 10.19
N LYS A 193 6.21 3.61 8.87
CA LYS A 193 7.25 3.04 8.03
C LYS A 193 8.20 4.14 7.57
N ALA A 194 9.51 3.91 7.57
CA ALA A 194 10.52 4.86 7.16
C ALA A 194 11.72 4.18 6.50
N GLY A 195 12.26 4.76 5.43
CA GLY A 195 13.38 4.23 4.67
C GLY A 195 13.09 4.25 3.17
N ARG A 196 13.68 3.33 2.42
CA ARG A 196 13.29 3.03 1.03
C ARG A 196 12.33 1.87 1.03
N ALA A 197 11.15 2.03 0.43
CA ALA A 197 10.15 0.97 0.42
C ALA A 197 9.24 1.11 -0.78
N PHE A 198 8.64 -0.02 -1.17
CA PHE A 198 7.45 -0.03 -2.01
C PHE A 198 6.25 0.52 -1.24
N TRP A 199 5.85 1.76 -1.55
CA TRP A 199 4.86 2.51 -0.76
C TRP A 199 3.42 2.11 -1.08
N THR A 200 2.49 2.48 -0.20
CA THR A 200 1.08 2.16 -0.35
C THR A 200 0.45 2.95 -1.51
N LEU A 201 0.31 2.29 -2.67
CA LEU A 201 -0.28 2.86 -3.89
C LEU A 201 -0.93 1.79 -4.77
N GLY A 202 -2.23 1.59 -4.66
CA GLY A 202 -2.87 0.42 -5.26
C GLY A 202 -2.51 -0.89 -4.54
N TYR A 203 -2.88 -2.04 -5.10
CA TYR A 203 -2.58 -3.35 -4.49
C TYR A 203 -1.17 -3.83 -4.83
N LEU A 204 -0.79 -3.75 -6.11
CA LEU A 204 0.42 -4.37 -6.61
C LEU A 204 1.71 -3.64 -6.22
N ASN A 205 1.63 -2.34 -5.87
CA ASN A 205 2.83 -1.55 -5.58
C ASN A 205 3.57 -2.04 -4.35
N GLU A 206 2.87 -2.60 -3.36
CA GLU A 206 3.46 -3.05 -2.08
C GLU A 206 4.08 -4.46 -2.18
N HIS A 207 4.16 -5.00 -3.39
CA HIS A 207 4.67 -6.33 -3.68
C HIS A 207 5.81 -6.22 -4.68
N HIS A 208 6.74 -7.17 -4.65
CA HIS A 208 7.76 -7.32 -5.67
C HIS A 208 7.20 -8.05 -6.91
N SER A 209 7.81 -7.83 -8.07
CA SER A 209 7.32 -8.31 -9.37
C SER A 209 7.18 -9.85 -9.41
N HIS A 210 8.07 -10.57 -8.74
CA HIS A 210 8.04 -12.03 -8.67
C HIS A 210 6.80 -12.61 -7.96
N ALA A 211 6.07 -11.79 -7.20
CA ALA A 211 4.86 -12.19 -6.49
C ALA A 211 3.60 -12.01 -7.36
N ASP A 212 3.75 -11.49 -8.58
CA ASP A 212 2.63 -11.29 -9.48
C ASP A 212 2.13 -12.60 -10.10
N ASP A 213 0.81 -12.70 -10.26
CA ASP A 213 0.17 -13.80 -10.99
C ASP A 213 0.49 -13.77 -12.51
N PHE A 214 1.00 -12.65 -13.01
CA PHE A 214 1.30 -12.42 -14.41
C PHE A 214 2.78 -12.10 -14.61
N ALA A 215 3.35 -12.51 -15.74
CA ALA A 215 4.75 -12.30 -16.07
C ALA A 215 5.14 -10.83 -16.25
N ASP A 216 4.18 -9.95 -16.53
CA ASP A 216 4.39 -8.51 -16.67
C ASP A 216 3.45 -7.76 -15.73
N ARG A 217 3.97 -6.69 -15.13
CA ARG A 217 3.15 -5.68 -14.44
C ARG A 217 2.07 -5.12 -15.39
N PRO A 218 0.86 -4.82 -14.89
CA PRO A 218 -0.16 -4.17 -15.70
C PRO A 218 0.30 -2.82 -16.27
N LEU A 219 -0.16 -2.48 -17.48
CA LEU A 219 0.24 -1.25 -18.18
C LEU A 219 0.18 0.04 -17.33
N PRO A 220 -0.82 0.27 -16.45
CA PRO A 220 -0.82 1.47 -15.60
C PRO A 220 0.39 1.57 -14.67
N TYR A 221 0.85 0.45 -14.10
CA TYR A 221 2.04 0.42 -13.25
C TYR A 221 3.30 0.74 -14.08
N ARG A 222 3.43 0.08 -15.23
CA ARG A 222 4.56 0.29 -16.13
C ARG A 222 4.64 1.73 -16.67
N ALA A 223 3.51 2.27 -17.09
CA ALA A 223 3.43 3.57 -17.75
C ALA A 223 3.53 4.76 -16.78
N PHE A 224 3.00 4.63 -15.56
CA PHE A 224 2.90 5.75 -14.62
C PHE A 224 3.81 5.63 -13.41
N LEU A 225 4.33 4.44 -13.11
CA LEU A 225 5.11 4.17 -11.92
C LEU A 225 6.41 3.44 -12.22
N ASN A 226 6.82 3.31 -13.49
CA ASN A 226 8.02 2.53 -13.83
C ASN A 226 8.00 1.12 -13.21
N SER A 227 6.84 0.45 -13.31
CA SER A 227 6.55 -0.87 -12.71
C SER A 227 6.36 -0.89 -11.18
N GLY A 228 6.77 0.14 -10.44
CA GLY A 228 6.44 0.33 -9.04
C GLY A 228 7.09 1.59 -8.46
N PHE A 229 6.44 2.16 -7.43
CA PHE A 229 6.93 3.36 -6.72
C PHE A 229 7.69 2.97 -5.45
N ASN A 230 9.02 3.10 -5.47
CA ASN A 230 9.96 2.71 -4.43
C ASN A 230 10.95 3.82 -4.05
N ASP A 231 10.43 4.90 -3.46
CA ASP A 231 11.23 6.07 -3.09
C ASP A 231 11.78 6.00 -1.65
N ASP A 232 12.69 6.90 -1.31
CA ASP A 232 13.10 7.18 0.07
C ASP A 232 12.07 8.08 0.75
N GLY A 233 11.58 7.69 1.94
CA GLY A 233 10.59 8.50 2.65
C GLY A 233 10.06 7.93 3.95
N VAL A 234 8.90 8.46 4.34
CA VAL A 234 8.15 8.05 5.54
C VAL A 234 6.67 7.95 5.22
N GLN A 235 5.99 6.96 5.81
CA GLN A 235 4.55 6.76 5.67
C GLN A 235 3.94 6.43 7.03
N VAL A 236 2.81 7.07 7.34
CA VAL A 236 1.97 6.72 8.49
C VAL A 236 0.67 6.13 7.99
N SER A 237 0.25 5.02 8.58
CA SER A 237 -1.08 4.45 8.38
C SER A 237 -1.83 4.29 9.69
N TYR A 238 -3.16 4.32 9.61
CA TYR A 238 -4.07 4.10 10.71
C TYR A 238 -5.16 3.14 10.29
N LEU A 239 -5.19 1.96 10.90
CA LEU A 239 -6.30 1.03 10.86
C LEU A 239 -7.38 1.51 11.84
N LEU A 240 -8.53 1.94 11.31
CA LEU A 240 -9.59 2.49 12.14
C LEU A 240 -10.27 1.35 12.93
N PRO A 241 -10.72 1.61 14.17
CA PRO A 241 -11.44 0.65 14.99
C PRO A 241 -12.90 0.54 14.56
N THR A 242 -13.13 -0.01 13.36
CA THR A 242 -14.44 -0.22 12.73
C THR A 242 -14.78 -1.71 12.64
N ASP A 243 -16.07 -2.04 12.49
CA ASP A 243 -16.54 -3.43 12.34
C ASP A 243 -16.25 -4.03 10.94
N PHE A 244 -15.73 -3.21 10.03
CA PHE A 244 -15.27 -3.56 8.69
C PHE A 244 -13.82 -3.09 8.56
N TYR A 245 -13.07 -3.62 7.59
CA TYR A 245 -11.72 -3.16 7.35
C TYR A 245 -11.76 -1.73 6.81
N SER A 246 -11.10 -0.80 7.51
CA SER A 246 -10.85 0.54 7.00
C SER A 246 -9.49 1.05 7.46
N GLU A 247 -8.73 1.55 6.50
CA GLU A 247 -7.37 2.04 6.70
C GLU A 247 -7.19 3.35 5.96
N ILE A 248 -6.53 4.29 6.60
CA ILE A 248 -6.15 5.57 6.01
C ILE A 248 -4.69 5.85 6.27
N GLY A 249 -4.01 6.50 5.34
CA GLY A 249 -2.63 6.86 5.53
C GLY A 249 -2.13 7.90 4.55
N GLY A 250 -0.89 8.30 4.75
CA GLY A 250 -0.19 9.22 3.89
C GLY A 250 1.30 9.16 4.10
N GLY A 251 2.04 9.54 3.06
CA GLY A 251 3.49 9.50 3.04
C GLY A 251 4.09 10.77 2.45
N MET A 252 5.37 10.97 2.78
CA MET A 252 6.22 12.03 2.27
C MET A 252 7.51 11.38 1.78
N PHE A 253 7.90 11.73 0.56
CA PHE A 253 8.99 11.08 -0.15
C PHE A 253 9.94 12.11 -0.73
N ARG A 254 11.14 11.65 -1.03
CA ARG A 254 12.20 12.46 -1.58
C ARG A 254 11.88 12.95 -3.00
N GLY A 255 11.08 12.21 -3.78
CA GLY A 255 10.74 12.51 -5.17
C GLY A 255 11.85 12.11 -6.15
N ASP A 256 12.73 11.19 -5.76
CA ASP A 256 13.81 10.70 -6.64
C ASP A 256 13.32 9.59 -7.58
N ASP A 257 12.23 8.91 -7.23
CA ASP A 257 11.68 7.82 -8.02
C ASP A 257 10.64 8.27 -9.06
N PHE A 258 10.37 7.44 -10.07
CA PHE A 258 9.32 7.69 -11.06
C PHE A 258 7.94 7.70 -10.36
N PRO A 259 7.06 8.69 -10.61
CA PRO A 259 6.98 9.58 -11.77
C PRO A 259 7.62 10.96 -11.60
N PHE A 260 8.52 11.14 -10.64
CA PHE A 260 9.18 12.42 -10.38
C PHE A 260 10.62 12.43 -10.88
N GLY A 261 11.43 11.44 -10.53
CA GLY A 261 12.76 11.22 -11.09
C GLY A 261 13.78 12.33 -10.85
N SER A 262 13.52 13.26 -9.92
CA SER A 262 14.39 14.41 -9.68
C SER A 262 14.15 15.03 -8.30
N ALA A 263 14.83 14.54 -7.25
CA ALA A 263 14.79 15.27 -5.98
C ALA A 263 15.64 16.53 -6.05
N ASN A 264 14.98 17.67 -5.86
CA ASN A 264 15.65 18.95 -5.80
C ASN A 264 15.95 19.36 -4.35
N GLY A 265 17.21 19.17 -3.96
CA GLY A 265 17.73 19.55 -2.65
C GLY A 265 17.47 18.50 -1.56
N SER A 266 17.37 18.94 -0.30
CA SER A 266 17.24 18.05 0.87
C SER A 266 15.80 17.92 1.38
N GLY A 267 14.81 18.26 0.56
CA GLY A 267 13.41 18.43 0.94
C GLY A 267 12.51 17.24 0.62
N VAL A 268 11.21 17.41 0.90
CA VAL A 268 10.15 16.50 0.48
C VAL A 268 9.74 16.88 -0.95
N GLY A 269 10.01 16.01 -1.92
CA GLY A 269 9.67 16.22 -3.34
C GLY A 269 8.32 15.62 -3.75
N ALA A 270 7.80 14.65 -2.99
CA ALA A 270 6.52 14.03 -3.28
C ALA A 270 5.75 13.66 -2.01
N TRP A 271 4.44 13.51 -2.14
CA TRP A 271 3.55 13.03 -1.09
C TRP A 271 2.48 12.11 -1.64
N SER A 272 1.99 11.20 -0.79
CA SER A 272 0.83 10.36 -1.10
C SER A 272 -0.21 10.40 0.00
N GLY A 273 -1.44 10.07 -0.38
CA GLY A 273 -2.54 9.84 0.53
C GLY A 273 -3.39 8.69 0.03
N PHE A 274 -3.89 7.86 0.95
CA PHE A 274 -4.72 6.74 0.58
C PHE A 274 -5.81 6.46 1.59
N LEU A 275 -6.86 5.81 1.09
CA LEU A 275 -7.93 5.24 1.86
C LEU A 275 -8.22 3.84 1.31
N ARG A 276 -8.38 2.86 2.19
CA ARG A 276 -8.82 1.51 1.86
C ARG A 276 -10.00 1.14 2.73
N VAL A 277 -10.98 0.49 2.12
CA VAL A 277 -12.14 -0.09 2.82
C VAL A 277 -12.38 -1.50 2.32
N GLY A 278 -12.93 -2.36 3.16
CA GLY A 278 -13.18 -3.74 2.78
C GLY A 278 -13.93 -4.51 3.83
N GLY A 279 -14.21 -5.76 3.52
CA GLY A 279 -14.84 -6.67 4.47
C GLY A 279 -15.16 -8.01 3.87
N ASP A 280 -15.72 -8.86 4.71
CA ASP A 280 -16.05 -10.23 4.35
C ASP A 280 -17.49 -10.35 3.84
N ILE A 281 -17.69 -11.23 2.87
CA ILE A 281 -18.98 -11.65 2.34
C ILE A 281 -19.17 -13.12 2.71
N GLY A 282 -19.88 -13.38 3.80
CA GLY A 282 -19.99 -14.74 4.33
C GLY A 282 -18.68 -15.21 4.95
N GLU A 283 -18.33 -16.48 4.75
CA GLU A 283 -17.14 -17.10 5.38
C GLU A 283 -15.99 -17.33 4.40
N ASP A 284 -16.23 -17.22 3.09
CA ASP A 284 -15.33 -17.66 2.03
C ASP A 284 -14.96 -16.57 1.02
N GLN A 285 -15.45 -15.34 1.21
CA GLN A 285 -15.21 -14.25 0.28
C GLN A 285 -14.84 -12.98 1.02
N SER A 286 -13.96 -12.18 0.44
CA SER A 286 -13.62 -10.86 0.94
C SER A 286 -13.38 -9.89 -0.21
N TRP A 287 -13.54 -8.60 0.08
CA TRP A 287 -13.30 -7.54 -0.89
C TRP A 287 -12.57 -6.36 -0.23
N ARG A 288 -11.84 -5.61 -1.05
CA ARG A 288 -11.19 -4.36 -0.67
C ARG A 288 -11.25 -3.37 -1.82
N LEU A 289 -11.70 -2.16 -1.54
CA LEU A 289 -11.64 -1.02 -2.44
C LEU A 289 -10.60 -0.03 -1.91
N GLY A 290 -9.70 0.41 -2.78
CA GLY A 290 -8.68 1.43 -2.48
C GLY A 290 -8.85 2.68 -3.33
N GLY A 291 -8.55 3.84 -2.75
CA GLY A 291 -8.40 5.12 -3.44
C GLY A 291 -7.10 5.79 -3.01
N TYR A 292 -6.37 6.33 -3.99
CA TYR A 292 -5.00 6.81 -3.78
C TYR A 292 -4.74 8.09 -4.57
N VAL A 293 -3.87 8.93 -4.02
CA VAL A 293 -3.27 10.07 -4.69
C VAL A 293 -1.77 10.05 -4.44
N LEU A 294 -0.98 10.34 -5.47
CA LEU A 294 0.45 10.57 -5.43
C LEU A 294 0.72 11.87 -6.17
N SER A 295 1.40 12.83 -5.54
CA SER A 295 1.57 14.17 -6.06
C SER A 295 2.93 14.74 -5.68
N GLY A 296 3.54 15.48 -6.60
CA GLY A 296 4.87 16.04 -6.45
C GLY A 296 5.26 16.84 -7.68
N ASP A 297 6.39 17.52 -7.59
CA ASP A 297 6.98 18.25 -8.70
C ASP A 297 8.20 17.51 -9.25
N THR A 298 8.49 17.77 -10.51
CA THR A 298 9.70 17.30 -11.18
C THR A 298 10.34 18.45 -11.93
N ASP A 299 11.64 18.62 -11.68
CA ASP A 299 12.47 19.62 -12.33
C ASP A 299 13.31 19.01 -13.47
N GLY A 300 13.08 17.73 -13.78
CA GLY A 300 13.70 17.03 -14.89
C GLY A 300 13.65 15.52 -14.72
N ARG A 301 12.51 14.90 -15.04
CA ARG A 301 12.39 13.45 -15.16
C ARG A 301 12.80 13.02 -16.56
N PHE A 302 13.73 12.09 -16.68
CA PHE A 302 14.12 11.47 -17.95
C PHE A 302 13.38 10.15 -18.20
N THR A 303 13.12 9.85 -19.48
CA THR A 303 12.42 8.65 -19.96
C THR A 303 12.92 8.28 -21.35
N GLN A 304 12.71 7.01 -21.76
CA GLN A 304 13.20 6.46 -23.03
C GLN A 304 14.71 6.69 -23.22
N GLU A 305 15.56 6.09 -22.39
CA GLU A 305 17.03 6.22 -22.49
C GLU A 305 17.51 7.69 -22.57
N ASP A 306 16.97 8.55 -21.72
CA ASP A 306 17.25 10.00 -21.65
C ASP A 306 16.77 10.85 -22.86
N GLU A 307 15.99 10.31 -23.79
CA GLU A 307 15.51 11.07 -24.95
C GLU A 307 14.39 12.06 -24.62
N VAL A 308 13.54 11.74 -23.64
CA VAL A 308 12.37 12.56 -23.29
C VAL A 308 12.49 13.04 -21.85
N SER A 309 12.49 14.36 -21.66
CA SER A 309 12.44 14.98 -20.35
C SER A 309 11.08 15.64 -20.05
N PHE A 310 10.64 15.54 -18.80
CA PHE A 310 9.45 16.19 -18.29
C PHE A 310 9.80 17.08 -17.09
N ILE A 311 9.25 18.30 -17.10
CA ILE A 311 9.37 19.30 -16.04
C ILE A 311 7.96 19.81 -15.74
N GLY A 312 7.56 19.78 -14.48
CA GLY A 312 6.26 20.27 -14.04
C GLY A 312 5.71 19.52 -12.84
N ASP A 313 4.43 19.74 -12.56
CA ASP A 313 3.72 19.03 -11.51
C ASP A 313 3.18 17.69 -12.04
N THR A 314 3.35 16.62 -11.27
CA THR A 314 2.73 15.33 -11.51
C THR A 314 1.70 15.04 -10.43
N ASP A 315 0.45 14.84 -10.84
CA ASP A 315 -0.63 14.36 -9.99
C ASP A 315 -1.18 13.03 -10.53
N LEU A 316 -1.01 11.96 -9.78
CA LEU A 316 -1.54 10.63 -10.09
C LEU A 316 -2.68 10.28 -9.13
N TYR A 317 -3.78 9.81 -9.70
CA TYR A 317 -4.94 9.30 -8.97
C TYR A 317 -5.16 7.85 -9.35
N ALA A 318 -5.31 6.97 -8.36
CA ALA A 318 -5.52 5.55 -8.58
C ALA A 318 -6.67 4.99 -7.74
N THR A 319 -7.27 3.91 -8.22
CA THR A 319 -8.22 3.10 -7.47
C THR A 319 -7.99 1.62 -7.79
N ASP A 320 -8.21 0.76 -6.80
CA ASP A 320 -8.17 -0.68 -6.97
C ASP A 320 -9.40 -1.33 -6.35
N LEU A 321 -9.77 -2.51 -6.87
CA LEU A 321 -10.72 -3.42 -6.26
C LEU A 321 -10.06 -4.80 -6.20
N ARG A 322 -9.86 -5.32 -4.99
CA ARG A 322 -9.49 -6.71 -4.74
C ARG A 322 -10.73 -7.49 -4.34
N TYR A 323 -10.90 -8.67 -4.91
CA TYR A 323 -11.91 -9.62 -4.50
C TYR A 323 -11.26 -10.99 -4.37
N THR A 324 -11.44 -11.62 -3.23
CA THR A 324 -10.93 -12.96 -2.94
C THR A 324 -12.12 -13.90 -2.76
N TRP A 325 -12.05 -15.05 -3.42
CA TRP A 325 -13.00 -16.14 -3.24
C TRP A 325 -12.24 -17.42 -2.93
N ALA A 326 -12.54 -18.00 -1.77
CA ALA A 326 -11.86 -19.14 -1.19
C ALA A 326 -12.88 -20.24 -0.82
N PRO A 327 -13.51 -20.90 -1.81
CA PRO A 327 -14.68 -21.78 -1.63
C PRO A 327 -14.46 -23.00 -0.73
N THR A 328 -13.21 -23.35 -0.43
CA THR A 328 -12.83 -24.45 0.46
C THR A 328 -12.35 -23.97 1.83
N GLY A 329 -12.48 -22.67 2.13
CA GLY A 329 -11.90 -22.03 3.30
C GLY A 329 -10.59 -21.28 2.99
N ASN A 330 -10.00 -20.75 4.06
CA ASN A 330 -8.94 -19.72 4.13
C ASN A 330 -8.01 -19.57 2.91
N SER A 331 -8.01 -18.39 2.29
CA SER A 331 -7.14 -18.02 1.15
C SER A 331 -5.65 -18.04 1.47
N HIS A 332 -5.27 -17.90 2.74
CA HIS A 332 -3.87 -17.95 3.18
C HIS A 332 -3.22 -19.35 3.06
N GLU A 333 -3.97 -20.40 2.76
CA GLU A 333 -3.45 -21.77 2.59
C GLU A 333 -3.16 -22.13 1.11
N GLN A 334 -3.34 -21.20 0.17
CA GLN A 334 -3.32 -21.49 -1.28
C GLN A 334 -2.36 -20.62 -2.12
N GLU A 335 -1.52 -19.78 -1.51
CA GLU A 335 -0.37 -19.12 -2.18
C GLU A 335 0.94 -19.85 -1.86
#